data_AF-E6QLR3-F1
#
_entry.id   AF-E6QLR3-F1
#
_cell.length_a   1.000
_cell.length_b   1.000
_cell.length_c   1.000
_cell.angle_alpha   90.00
_cell.angle_beta   90.00
_cell.angle_gamma   90.00
#
_symmetry.space_group_name_H-M   'P 1'
#
loop_
_entity.id
_entity.type
_entity.pdbx_description
1 polymer ?
#
loop_
_entity_poly.entity_id
_entity_poly.type
_entity_poly.pdbx_seq_one_letter_code
_entity_poly.pdbx_strand_id
1 'polypeptide(L)'
;MILDGVRFLGATLWTDFACGKQMRSCQRMMSDFEVIHDGLAPCKGLAPGTGVSGSITPEVILKAHQDTMDWLATQIMRHPHKGPTVVITHHAPSFQSQHPRFAGSPISGGFCSNQEHRIQRWNAAGLAPDLWIHGHVHDPMDYRIWQTRILCNPWGYPDEGRAREYHMVQVDTAAHPHSR
;
A
#
# COMPACT_ATOMS: atom_id res chain seq x y z
N MET A 1 -10.19 -12.64 3.01
CA MET A 1 -10.23 -13.90 3.78
C MET A 1 -10.65 -13.58 5.21
N ILE A 2 -11.26 -14.53 5.95
CA ILE A 2 -11.54 -14.38 7.38
C ILE A 2 -10.87 -15.53 8.12
N LEU A 3 -10.11 -15.23 9.18
CA LEU A 3 -9.46 -16.20 10.06
C LEU A 3 -9.78 -15.83 11.51
N ASP A 4 -10.32 -16.77 12.28
CA ASP A 4 -10.70 -16.57 13.69
C ASP A 4 -11.54 -15.29 13.94
N GLY A 5 -12.45 -14.99 13.01
CA GLY A 5 -13.33 -13.81 13.07
C GLY A 5 -12.68 -12.49 12.62
N VAL A 6 -11.39 -12.47 12.30
CA VAL A 6 -10.68 -11.30 11.75
C VAL A 6 -10.69 -11.35 10.23
N ARG A 7 -11.14 -10.25 9.60
CA ARG A 7 -11.16 -10.10 8.14
C ARG A 7 -9.85 -9.50 7.65
N PHE A 8 -9.24 -10.14 6.66
CA PHE A 8 -8.04 -9.68 5.97
C PHE A 8 -8.34 -9.30 4.52
N LEU A 9 -7.97 -8.07 4.16
CA LEU A 9 -8.04 -7.52 2.81
C LEU A 9 -6.60 -7.20 2.34
N GLY A 10 -6.05 -8.06 1.50
CA GLY A 10 -4.70 -7.92 0.97
C GLY A 10 -4.71 -7.46 -0.49
N ALA A 11 -3.87 -6.49 -0.82
CA ALA A 11 -3.60 -6.07 -2.21
C ALA A 11 -2.19 -5.48 -2.31
N THR A 12 -1.61 -5.36 -3.50
CA THR A 12 -0.31 -4.68 -3.63
C THR A 12 -0.42 -3.21 -3.26
N LEU A 13 -1.49 -2.52 -3.68
CA LEU A 13 -1.59 -1.06 -3.68
C LEU A 13 -0.34 -0.46 -4.32
N TRP A 14 -0.29 -0.47 -5.64
CA TRP A 14 0.66 0.36 -6.38
C TRP A 14 0.49 1.83 -6.02
N THR A 15 1.49 2.66 -6.31
CA THR A 15 1.43 4.07 -5.93
C THR A 15 0.54 4.94 -6.85
N ASP A 16 0.01 6.03 -6.32
CA ASP A 16 -0.70 7.08 -7.08
C ASP A 16 0.19 8.23 -7.54
N PHE A 17 1.50 8.20 -7.27
CA PHE A 17 2.45 9.25 -7.62
C PHE A 17 2.10 10.63 -7.03
N ALA A 18 1.60 10.66 -5.79
CA ALA A 18 1.08 11.86 -5.14
C ALA A 18 -0.05 12.50 -5.95
N CYS A 19 -1.08 11.70 -6.26
CA CYS A 19 -2.18 12.06 -7.17
C CYS A 19 -1.68 12.51 -8.55
N GLY A 20 -0.71 11.79 -9.13
CA GLY A 20 -0.14 12.03 -10.44
C GLY A 20 0.92 13.14 -10.51
N LYS A 21 1.08 13.95 -9.46
CA LYS A 21 1.97 15.13 -9.47
C LYS A 21 3.44 14.77 -9.64
N GLN A 22 3.84 13.60 -9.18
CA GLN A 22 5.22 13.11 -9.22
C GLN A 22 5.44 12.00 -10.26
N MET A 23 4.49 11.74 -11.17
CA MET A 23 4.63 10.67 -12.16
C MET A 23 5.90 10.82 -13.00
N ARG A 24 6.16 12.01 -13.54
CA ARG A 24 7.32 12.26 -14.41
C ARG A 24 8.66 12.13 -13.68
N SER A 25 8.74 12.60 -12.44
CA SER A 25 9.97 12.46 -11.63
C SER A 25 10.20 11.01 -11.25
N CYS A 26 9.17 10.30 -10.82
CA CYS A 26 9.25 8.87 -10.51
C CYS A 26 9.67 8.06 -11.73
N GLN A 27 9.04 8.30 -12.89
CA GLN A 27 9.38 7.63 -14.14
C GLN A 27 10.86 7.76 -14.53
N ARG A 28 11.44 8.94 -14.28
CA ARG A 28 12.83 9.25 -14.66
C ARG A 28 13.87 8.79 -13.63
N MET A 29 13.49 8.62 -12.37
CA MET A 29 14.43 8.46 -11.26
C MET A 29 14.32 7.10 -10.58
N MET A 30 13.26 6.35 -10.82
CA MET A 30 13.07 5.01 -10.26
C MET A 30 13.43 3.96 -11.30
N SER A 31 14.28 3.01 -10.90
CA SER A 31 14.70 1.88 -11.74
C SER A 31 13.53 0.98 -12.17
N ASP A 32 12.40 1.06 -11.49
CA ASP A 32 11.19 0.29 -11.76
C ASP A 32 10.78 0.37 -13.24
N PHE A 33 10.87 1.56 -13.84
CA PHE A 33 10.48 1.80 -15.23
C PHE A 33 11.52 1.33 -16.26
N GLU A 34 12.70 0.94 -15.80
CA GLU A 34 13.76 0.34 -16.62
C GLU A 34 13.77 -1.19 -16.50
N VAL A 35 13.43 -1.72 -15.32
CA VAL A 35 13.62 -3.14 -14.95
C VAL A 35 12.32 -3.94 -14.94
N ILE A 36 11.19 -3.33 -14.59
CA ILE A 36 9.91 -4.03 -14.48
C ILE A 36 9.21 -3.97 -15.83
N HIS A 37 8.82 -5.14 -16.34
CA HIS A 37 8.01 -5.29 -17.54
C HIS A 37 6.59 -5.69 -17.15
N ASP A 38 5.60 -5.19 -17.87
CA ASP A 38 4.17 -5.37 -17.54
C ASP A 38 3.66 -6.80 -17.70
N GLY A 39 4.47 -7.72 -18.26
CA GLY A 39 4.15 -9.13 -18.39
C GLY A 39 2.93 -9.41 -19.28
N LEU A 40 2.44 -8.41 -20.02
CA LEU A 40 1.27 -8.54 -20.90
C LEU A 40 1.63 -9.23 -22.23
N ALA A 41 2.91 -9.54 -22.45
CA ALA A 41 3.38 -10.37 -23.56
C ALA A 41 3.49 -11.85 -23.13
N PRO A 42 3.09 -12.81 -23.98
CA PRO A 42 3.21 -14.23 -23.66
C PRO A 42 4.67 -14.63 -23.44
N CYS A 43 4.87 -15.51 -22.44
CA CYS A 43 6.17 -16.10 -22.13
C CYS A 43 6.84 -16.66 -23.38
N LYS A 44 8.11 -16.29 -23.63
CA LYS A 44 8.89 -16.78 -24.76
C LYS A 44 8.98 -18.32 -24.74
N GLY A 45 8.22 -18.93 -25.65
CA GLY A 45 8.38 -20.31 -26.11
C GLY A 45 8.08 -20.50 -27.60
N LEU A 46 7.58 -19.47 -28.32
CA LEU A 46 7.19 -19.58 -29.73
C LEU A 46 7.54 -18.28 -30.50
N ALA A 47 8.43 -18.44 -31.49
CA ALA A 47 8.85 -17.56 -32.58
C ALA A 47 9.64 -16.24 -32.29
N PRO A 48 10.82 -16.04 -32.92
CA PRO A 48 11.52 -14.75 -32.94
C PRO A 48 10.98 -13.83 -34.05
N GLY A 49 10.72 -12.55 -33.77
CA GLY A 49 10.49 -11.60 -34.88
C GLY A 49 9.92 -10.21 -34.62
N THR A 50 9.12 -9.93 -33.58
CA THR A 50 8.44 -8.60 -33.48
C THR A 50 8.18 -8.08 -32.06
N GLY A 51 8.83 -8.63 -31.03
CA GLY A 51 8.50 -8.33 -29.63
C GLY A 51 9.04 -6.99 -29.14
N VAL A 52 8.18 -5.98 -29.03
CA VAL A 52 8.39 -4.89 -28.05
C VAL A 52 7.73 -5.34 -26.74
N SER A 53 8.55 -5.81 -25.81
CA SER A 53 8.18 -5.88 -24.39
C SER A 53 8.06 -4.45 -23.88
N GLY A 54 6.91 -4.04 -23.37
CA GLY A 54 6.75 -2.74 -22.73
C GLY A 54 7.33 -2.78 -21.32
N SER A 55 8.18 -1.81 -20.97
CA SER A 55 8.39 -1.50 -19.55
C SER A 55 7.05 -1.12 -18.93
N ILE A 56 6.86 -1.46 -17.66
CA ILE A 56 5.70 -0.96 -16.91
C ILE A 56 5.68 0.57 -17.01
N THR A 57 4.50 1.17 -17.19
CA THR A 57 4.38 2.63 -17.30
C THR A 57 3.71 3.21 -16.05
N PRO A 58 3.97 4.49 -15.71
CA PRO A 58 3.29 5.15 -14.60
C PRO A 58 1.76 5.10 -14.74
N GLU A 59 1.23 5.14 -15.95
CA GLU A 59 -0.21 5.06 -16.22
C GLU A 59 -0.79 3.70 -15.86
N VAL A 60 -0.08 2.61 -16.17
CA VAL A 60 -0.48 1.25 -15.78
C VAL A 60 -0.48 1.11 -14.25
N ILE A 61 0.57 1.62 -13.58
CA ILE A 61 0.69 1.61 -12.12
C ILE A 61 -0.44 2.42 -11.47
N LEU A 62 -0.71 3.63 -11.98
CA LEU A 62 -1.78 4.50 -11.47
C LEU A 62 -3.16 3.86 -11.66
N LYS A 63 -3.39 3.19 -12.80
CA LYS A 63 -4.64 2.46 -13.04
C LYS A 63 -4.80 1.30 -12.04
N ALA A 64 -3.74 0.52 -11.82
CA ALA A 64 -3.75 -0.57 -10.84
C ALA A 64 -3.97 -0.05 -9.40
N HIS A 65 -3.43 1.12 -9.05
CA HIS A 65 -3.72 1.81 -7.79
C HIS A 65 -5.22 2.11 -7.66
N GLN A 66 -5.82 2.75 -8.67
CA GLN A 66 -7.24 3.11 -8.66
C GLN A 66 -8.13 1.88 -8.51
N ASP A 67 -7.85 0.82 -9.28
CA ASP A 67 -8.61 -0.44 -9.20
C ASP A 67 -8.51 -1.08 -7.82
N THR A 68 -7.33 -1.05 -7.20
CA THR A 68 -7.13 -1.54 -5.83
C THR A 68 -7.95 -0.73 -4.83
N MET A 69 -7.94 0.60 -4.93
CA MET A 69 -8.65 1.47 -4.00
C MET A 69 -10.18 1.40 -4.16
N ASP A 70 -10.67 1.18 -5.38
CA ASP A 70 -12.10 0.97 -5.65
C ASP A 70 -12.56 -0.39 -5.15
N TRP A 71 -11.73 -1.43 -5.31
CA TRP A 71 -11.97 -2.73 -4.72
C TRP A 71 -12.00 -2.66 -3.19
N LEU A 72 -11.00 -2.03 -2.55
CA LEU A 72 -10.98 -1.84 -1.09
C LEU A 72 -12.22 -1.09 -0.59
N ALA A 73 -12.59 0.01 -1.26
CA ALA A 73 -13.79 0.76 -0.92
C ALA A 73 -15.05 -0.11 -1.05
N THR A 74 -15.13 -0.97 -2.07
CA THR A 74 -16.23 -1.91 -2.24
C THR A 74 -16.27 -2.95 -1.11
N GLN A 75 -15.14 -3.58 -0.79
CA GLN A 75 -15.05 -4.56 0.31
C GLN A 75 -15.43 -3.96 1.67
N ILE A 76 -15.00 -2.73 1.93
CA ILE A 76 -15.26 -2.04 3.20
C ILE A 76 -16.72 -1.58 3.29
N MET A 77 -17.22 -0.89 2.25
CA MET A 77 -18.52 -0.20 2.31
C MET A 77 -19.71 -1.09 1.99
N ARG A 78 -19.55 -2.08 1.09
CA ARG A 78 -20.67 -2.92 0.62
C ARG A 78 -20.72 -4.29 1.28
N HIS A 79 -19.64 -4.71 1.93
CA HIS A 79 -19.56 -5.98 2.62
C HIS A 79 -19.14 -5.74 4.07
N PRO A 80 -19.95 -5.06 4.90
CA PRO A 80 -19.58 -4.76 6.28
C PRO A 80 -19.30 -6.05 7.06
N HIS A 81 -18.28 -6.02 7.91
CA HIS A 81 -17.88 -7.12 8.77
C HIS A 81 -18.03 -6.70 10.23
N LYS A 82 -18.62 -7.56 11.06
CA LYS A 82 -18.86 -7.24 12.48
C LYS A 82 -17.61 -7.36 13.34
N GLY A 83 -16.68 -8.22 12.91
CA GLY A 83 -15.40 -8.39 13.57
C GLY A 83 -14.36 -7.43 13.02
N PRO A 84 -13.10 -7.61 13.43
CA PRO A 84 -12.07 -6.66 13.07
C PRO A 84 -11.62 -6.82 11.62
N THR A 85 -11.18 -5.72 11.02
CA THR A 85 -10.70 -5.69 9.64
C THR A 85 -9.25 -5.21 9.58
N VAL A 86 -8.41 -6.04 8.98
CA VAL A 86 -7.00 -5.75 8.68
C VAL A 86 -6.85 -5.54 7.17
N VAL A 87 -6.31 -4.40 6.78
CA VAL A 87 -5.85 -4.14 5.42
C VAL A 87 -4.35 -4.37 5.35
N ILE A 88 -3.88 -5.03 4.29
CA ILE A 88 -2.47 -5.32 4.06
C ILE A 88 -2.10 -4.83 2.67
N THR A 89 -1.14 -3.93 2.58
CA THR A 89 -0.64 -3.39 1.31
C THR A 89 0.87 -3.43 1.20
N HIS A 90 1.41 -3.31 -0.02
CA HIS A 90 2.84 -3.11 -0.21
C HIS A 90 3.22 -1.64 0.03
N HIS A 91 2.62 -0.70 -0.72
CA HIS A 91 2.92 0.73 -0.56
C HIS A 91 2.21 1.34 0.66
N ALA A 92 2.75 2.46 1.15
CA ALA A 92 2.24 3.16 2.31
C ALA A 92 0.97 3.97 2.00
N PRO A 93 -0.06 3.92 2.86
CA PRO A 93 -1.33 4.63 2.65
C PRO A 93 -1.31 6.10 3.09
N SER A 94 -0.17 6.62 3.54
CA SER A 94 0.01 8.01 3.92
C SER A 94 1.48 8.42 3.88
N PHE A 95 1.72 9.72 3.65
CA PHE A 95 3.04 10.33 3.74
C PHE A 95 3.57 10.42 5.19
N GLN A 96 2.75 10.14 6.20
CA GLN A 96 3.24 10.00 7.58
C GLN A 96 4.20 8.82 7.75
N SER A 97 4.12 7.81 6.86
CA SER A 97 5.09 6.71 6.79
C SER A 97 6.41 7.10 6.10
N GLN A 98 6.55 8.34 5.63
CA GLN A 98 7.78 8.81 5.02
C GLN A 98 8.77 9.22 6.10
N HIS A 99 9.95 8.60 6.10
CA HIS A 99 11.01 9.03 7.02
C HIS A 99 11.42 10.49 6.74
N PRO A 100 11.62 11.34 7.78
CA PRO A 100 11.94 12.76 7.62
C PRO A 100 13.13 13.07 6.69
N ARG A 101 14.11 12.16 6.60
CA ARG A 101 15.26 12.25 5.68
C ARG A 101 14.88 12.41 4.21
N PHE A 102 13.68 11.97 3.83
CA PHE A 102 13.18 12.07 2.46
C PHE A 102 12.23 13.26 2.26
N ALA A 103 11.96 14.06 3.29
CA ALA A 103 11.01 15.17 3.22
C ALA A 103 11.33 16.09 2.02
N GLY A 104 10.31 16.39 1.21
CA GLY A 104 10.47 17.20 0.00
C GLY A 104 11.03 16.45 -1.22
N SER A 105 11.32 15.15 -1.12
CA SER A 105 11.81 14.37 -2.26
C SER A 105 10.80 14.37 -3.42
N PRO A 106 11.26 14.59 -4.66
CA PRO A 106 10.40 14.65 -5.85
C PRO A 106 9.85 13.29 -6.27
N ILE A 107 10.25 12.20 -5.58
CA ILE A 107 9.78 10.84 -5.83
C ILE A 107 9.10 10.22 -4.61
N SER A 108 8.77 10.99 -3.58
CA SER A 108 8.07 10.49 -2.38
C SER A 108 6.74 9.80 -2.74
N GLY A 109 6.05 10.34 -3.75
CA GLY A 109 4.85 9.76 -4.34
C GLY A 109 5.11 8.44 -5.07
N GLY A 110 6.35 8.00 -5.28
CA GLY A 110 6.66 6.63 -5.69
C GLY A 110 6.39 5.60 -4.58
N PHE A 111 6.46 6.03 -3.32
CA PHE A 111 6.47 5.15 -2.15
C PHE A 111 5.21 5.26 -1.29
N CYS A 112 4.68 6.48 -1.16
CA CYS A 112 3.54 6.82 -0.32
C CYS A 112 2.40 7.40 -1.17
N SER A 113 1.16 7.04 -0.86
CA SER A 113 -0.05 7.57 -1.50
C SER A 113 -1.02 8.06 -0.44
N ASN A 114 -1.60 9.26 -0.55
CA ASN A 114 -2.41 9.84 0.53
C ASN A 114 -3.85 9.32 0.55
N GLN A 115 -4.12 8.31 1.38
CA GLN A 115 -5.44 7.68 1.55
C GLN A 115 -6.15 8.11 2.85
N GLU A 116 -5.64 9.13 3.55
CA GLU A 116 -6.18 9.57 4.84
C GLU A 116 -7.65 9.99 4.75
N HIS A 117 -8.04 10.65 3.66
CA HIS A 117 -9.42 11.06 3.40
C HIS A 117 -10.39 9.86 3.30
N ARG A 118 -9.94 8.73 2.74
CA ARG A 118 -10.75 7.50 2.67
C ARG A 118 -10.86 6.85 4.03
N ILE A 119 -9.75 6.78 4.77
CA ILE A 119 -9.73 6.27 6.14
C ILE A 119 -10.69 7.09 7.01
N GLN A 120 -10.68 8.42 6.89
CA GLN A 120 -11.63 9.30 7.58
C GLN A 120 -13.07 8.98 7.22
N ARG A 121 -13.38 8.84 5.93
CA ARG A 121 -14.74 8.51 5.45
C ARG A 121 -15.22 7.16 5.97
N TRP A 122 -14.36 6.15 5.96
CA TRP A 122 -14.70 4.83 6.50
C TRP A 122 -14.85 4.88 8.02
N ASN A 123 -14.05 5.69 8.72
CA ASN A 123 -14.18 5.93 10.16
C ASN A 123 -15.53 6.55 10.50
N ALA A 124 -15.92 7.60 9.77
CA ALA A 124 -17.22 8.26 9.94
C ALA A 124 -18.41 7.33 9.68
N ALA A 125 -18.23 6.31 8.83
CA ALA A 125 -19.23 5.29 8.58
C ALA A 125 -19.21 4.13 9.61
N GLY A 126 -18.26 4.11 10.54
CA GLY A 126 -18.05 2.99 11.47
C GLY A 126 -17.56 1.71 10.79
N LEU A 127 -16.90 1.84 9.62
CA LEU A 127 -16.47 0.72 8.76
C LEU A 127 -14.96 0.72 8.48
N ALA A 128 -14.20 1.64 9.07
CA ALA A 128 -12.75 1.69 8.86
C ALA A 128 -12.06 0.39 9.30
N PRO A 129 -10.95 0.03 8.65
CA PRO A 129 -10.11 -1.02 9.18
C PRO A 129 -9.55 -0.65 10.55
N ASP A 130 -9.39 -1.64 11.41
CA ASP A 130 -8.75 -1.48 12.73
C ASP A 130 -7.23 -1.33 12.57
N LEU A 131 -6.68 -2.02 11.57
CA LEU A 131 -5.25 -2.07 11.27
C LEU A 131 -5.01 -1.99 9.76
N TRP A 132 -4.03 -1.20 9.36
CA TRP A 132 -3.48 -1.17 8.01
C TRP A 132 -1.97 -1.44 8.07
N ILE A 133 -1.56 -2.62 7.61
CA ILE A 133 -0.16 -3.01 7.52
C ILE A 133 0.38 -2.64 6.14
N HIS A 134 1.53 -2.00 6.08
CA HIS A 134 2.23 -1.76 4.82
C HIS A 134 3.73 -2.06 4.89
N GLY A 135 4.39 -2.04 3.74
CA GLY A 135 5.84 -2.17 3.61
C GLY A 135 6.40 -1.03 2.77
N HIS A 136 7.36 -1.39 1.91
CA HIS A 136 8.01 -0.58 0.88
C HIS A 136 8.84 0.59 1.40
N VAL A 137 8.38 1.29 2.44
CA VAL A 137 9.22 2.18 3.23
C VAL A 137 10.10 1.33 4.14
N HIS A 138 11.41 1.51 4.05
CA HIS A 138 12.38 0.77 4.86
C HIS A 138 12.58 1.47 6.19
N ASP A 139 11.50 1.82 6.87
CA ASP A 139 11.46 2.50 8.17
C ASP A 139 10.29 1.95 8.99
N PRO A 140 10.51 1.47 10.24
CA PRO A 140 9.40 1.02 11.05
C PRO A 140 8.48 2.20 11.36
N MET A 141 7.18 1.98 11.22
CA MET A 141 6.16 3.00 11.45
C MET A 141 5.05 2.40 12.30
N ASP A 142 4.62 3.11 13.33
CA ASP A 142 3.48 2.73 14.16
C ASP A 142 2.76 4.00 14.61
N TYR A 143 1.64 4.30 13.96
CA TYR A 143 0.89 5.52 14.20
C TYR A 143 -0.60 5.30 13.93
N ARG A 144 -1.41 6.34 14.12
CA ARG A 144 -2.86 6.27 13.90
C ARG A 144 -3.34 7.36 12.96
N ILE A 145 -4.26 6.97 12.08
CA ILE A 145 -5.07 7.89 11.28
C ILE A 145 -6.52 7.63 11.69
N TRP A 146 -7.08 8.54 12.49
CA TRP A 146 -8.33 8.30 13.22
C TRP A 146 -8.22 7.02 14.08
N GLN A 147 -9.21 6.13 14.01
CA GLN A 147 -9.18 4.87 14.75
C GLN A 147 -8.37 3.77 14.08
N THR A 148 -7.88 3.98 12.85
CA THR A 148 -7.07 3.00 12.12
C THR A 148 -5.62 3.10 12.58
N ARG A 149 -5.07 2.00 13.09
CA ARG A 149 -3.62 1.90 13.32
C ARG A 149 -2.91 1.60 12.00
N ILE A 150 -1.84 2.31 11.71
CA ILE A 150 -0.99 2.09 10.54
C ILE A 150 0.33 1.52 11.03
N LEU A 151 0.74 0.39 10.46
CA LEU A 151 1.93 -0.35 10.89
C LEU A 151 2.83 -0.69 9.70
N CYS A 152 4.13 -0.41 9.84
CA CYS A 152 5.17 -0.92 8.97
C CYS A 152 6.24 -1.59 9.83
N ASN A 153 6.52 -2.86 9.56
CA ASN A 153 7.58 -3.62 10.21
C ASN A 153 8.53 -4.18 9.14
N PRO A 154 9.31 -3.32 8.46
CA PRO A 154 10.05 -3.69 7.29
C PRO A 154 11.38 -4.38 7.65
N TRP A 155 11.76 -5.37 6.85
CA TRP A 155 13.10 -5.97 6.94
C TRP A 155 14.20 -5.04 6.43
N GLY A 156 13.90 -4.26 5.38
CA GLY A 156 14.87 -3.41 4.69
C GLY A 156 15.94 -4.21 3.93
N TYR A 157 16.98 -3.52 3.46
CA TYR A 157 18.13 -4.15 2.81
C TYR A 157 19.27 -4.44 3.79
N PRO A 158 20.12 -5.46 3.51
CA PRO A 158 21.27 -5.84 4.32
C PRO A 158 22.22 -4.71 4.73
N ASP A 159 22.38 -3.71 3.87
CA ASP A 159 23.32 -2.59 3.96
C ASP A 159 22.73 -1.36 4.67
N GLU A 160 21.45 -1.38 5.04
CA GLU A 160 20.78 -0.27 5.72
C GLU A 160 21.08 -0.19 7.23
N GLY A 161 22.01 -1.01 7.72
CA GLY A 161 22.57 -0.91 9.07
C GLY A 161 21.58 -1.24 10.20
N ARG A 162 20.49 -1.95 9.90
CA ARG A 162 19.48 -2.34 10.89
C ARG A 162 19.75 -3.67 11.54
N ALA A 163 19.50 -3.73 12.84
CA ALA A 163 19.35 -4.99 13.55
C ALA A 163 18.23 -5.78 12.85
N ARG A 164 18.57 -6.97 12.33
CA ARG A 164 17.65 -7.87 11.62
C ARG A 164 16.76 -8.60 12.64
N GLU A 165 15.98 -7.82 13.37
CA GLU A 165 15.11 -8.32 14.43
C GLU A 165 13.67 -8.34 13.93
N TYR A 166 13.02 -9.49 14.07
CA TYR A 166 11.58 -9.57 13.90
C TYR A 166 10.93 -9.01 15.15
N HIS A 167 10.26 -7.87 15.03
CA HIS A 167 9.44 -7.35 16.12
C HIS A 167 8.06 -8.01 16.06
N MET A 168 7.73 -8.81 17.07
CA MET A 168 6.35 -9.24 17.26
C MET A 168 5.52 -8.04 17.72
N VAL A 169 4.56 -7.63 16.89
CA VAL A 169 3.62 -6.57 17.24
C VAL A 169 2.28 -7.22 17.56
N GLN A 170 1.86 -7.11 18.81
CA GLN A 170 0.50 -7.47 19.19
C GLN A 170 -0.45 -6.32 18.82
N VAL A 171 -1.56 -6.69 18.21
CA VAL A 171 -2.63 -5.76 17.85
C VAL A 171 -3.90 -6.33 18.48
N ASP A 172 -4.40 -5.67 19.51
CA ASP A 172 -5.72 -5.97 20.02
C ASP A 172 -6.74 -5.39 19.05
N THR A 173 -7.51 -6.27 18.46
CA THR A 173 -8.55 -5.92 17.51
C THR A 173 -9.96 -6.07 18.11
N ALA A 174 -10.07 -6.45 19.39
CA ALA A 174 -11.36 -6.63 20.04
C ALA A 174 -12.07 -5.27 20.25
N ALA A 175 -13.05 -5.01 19.38
CA ALA A 175 -14.20 -4.12 19.52
C ALA A 175 -14.05 -2.83 20.35
N HIS A 176 -14.17 -1.68 19.66
CA HIS A 176 -14.52 -0.41 20.29
C HIS A 176 -15.79 -0.53 21.14
N PRO A 177 -15.83 0.09 22.34
CA PRO A 177 -17.01 0.12 23.21
C PRO A 177 -18.04 1.12 22.67
N HIS A 178 -18.76 0.77 21.61
CA HIS A 178 -19.98 1.47 21.21
C HIS A 178 -21.15 0.49 21.09
N SER A 179 -21.50 -0.09 22.24
CA SER A 179 -22.87 -0.49 22.55
C SER A 179 -23.43 0.50 23.57
N ARG A 180 -24.08 1.57 23.10
CA ARG A 180 -25.13 2.27 23.83
C ARG A 180 -26.17 2.74 22.84
#